data_AF-A0A101XG49-F1
#
_entry.id   AF-A0A101XG49-F1
#
_cell.length_a   1.000
_cell.length_b   1.000
_cell.length_c   1.000
_cell.angle_alpha   90.00
_cell.angle_beta   90.00
_cell.angle_gamma   90.00
#
_symmetry.space_group_name_H-M   'P 1'
#
loop_
_entity.id
_entity.type
_entity.pdbx_description
1 polymer ?
#
loop_
_entity_poly.entity_id
_entity_poly.type
_entity_poly.pdbx_seq_one_letter_code
_entity_poly.pdbx_strand_id
1 'polypeptide(L)' 'MSDGIKKKILDYLTQNRGKELAVEDIAKAVGEQRLNVVKAQLTRLAKEGRVQKVAEGKYKAV' A
#
# COMPACT_ATOMS: atom_id res chain seq x y z
N MET A 1 -8.65 15.24 1.61
CA MET A 1 -7.44 15.06 0.77
C MET A 1 -6.70 13.75 1.10
N SER A 2 -7.41 12.63 1.27
CA SER A 2 -6.83 11.31 1.61
C SER A 2 -6.79 10.34 0.42
N ASP A 3 -7.58 10.59 -0.63
CA ASP A 3 -7.64 9.72 -1.82
C ASP A 3 -6.34 9.72 -2.63
N GLY A 4 -5.56 10.82 -2.60
CA GLY A 4 -4.30 10.91 -3.32
C GLY A 4 -3.28 9.86 -2.85
N ILE A 5 -3.18 9.61 -1.54
CA ILE A 5 -2.25 8.62 -0.98
C ILE A 5 -2.72 7.22 -1.31
N LYS A 6 -4.03 6.95 -1.15
CA LYS A 6 -4.62 5.64 -1.47
C LYS A 6 -4.38 5.26 -2.94
N LYS A 7 -4.58 6.21 -3.86
CA LYS A 7 -4.30 6.02 -5.29
C LYS A 7 -2.82 5.73 -5.54
N LYS A 8 -1.91 6.56 -5.00
CA LYS A 8 -0.45 6.36 -5.14
C LYS A 8 0.01 4.98 -4.65
N ILE A 9 -0.50 4.53 -3.50
CA ILE A 9 -0.20 3.19 -2.95
C ILE A 9 -0.64 2.09 -3.92
N LEU A 10 -1.87 2.20 -4.42
CA LEU A 10 -2.41 1.21 -5.36
C LEU A 10 -1.62 1.21 -6.68
N ASP A 11 -1.33 2.38 -7.24
CA ASP A 11 -0.55 2.53 -8.47
C ASP A 11 0.83 1.91 -8.31
N TYR A 12 1.53 2.19 -7.21
CA TYR A 12 2.85 1.62 -6.91
C TYR A 12 2.82 0.10 -6.75
N LEU A 13 1.84 -0.44 -6.01
CA LEU A 13 1.69 -1.90 -5.84
C LEU A 13 1.31 -2.59 -7.16
N THR A 14 0.52 -1.93 -8.01
CA THR A 14 0.12 -2.45 -9.33
C THR A 14 1.29 -2.44 -10.31
N GLN A 15 2.13 -1.40 -10.30
CA GLN A 15 3.38 -1.36 -11.08
C GLN A 15 4.38 -2.44 -10.63
N ASN A 16 4.29 -2.88 -9.37
CA ASN A 16 5.11 -3.94 -8.78
C ASN A 16 4.30 -5.23 -8.55
N ARG A 17 3.31 -5.50 -9.40
CA ARG A 17 2.42 -6.66 -9.23
C ARG A 17 3.21 -7.96 -9.12
N GLY A 18 2.82 -8.83 -8.20
CA GLY A 18 3.51 -10.08 -7.89
C GLY A 18 4.66 -9.93 -6.87
N LYS A 19 5.11 -8.71 -6.55
CA LYS A 19 6.10 -8.48 -5.48
C LYS A 19 5.41 -8.25 -4.14
N GLU A 20 6.05 -8.76 -3.09
CA GLU A 20 5.69 -8.46 -1.70
C GLU A 20 6.48 -7.24 -1.25
N LEU A 21 5.80 -6.15 -0.95
CA LEU A 21 6.42 -4.88 -0.59
C LEU A 21 6.14 -4.55 0.88
N ALA A 22 7.18 -4.13 1.60
CA ALA A 22 7.06 -3.69 2.98
C ALA A 22 6.35 -2.32 3.05
N VAL A 23 5.63 -2.07 4.14
CA VAL A 23 4.95 -0.78 4.38
C VAL A 23 5.93 0.38 4.29
N GLU A 24 7.15 0.21 4.80
CA GLU A 24 8.21 1.21 4.81
C GLU A 24 8.67 1.58 3.39
N ASP A 25 8.78 0.59 2.49
CA ASP A 25 9.17 0.81 1.10
C ASP A 25 8.05 1.48 0.30
N ILE A 26 6.80 1.05 0.54
CA ILE A 26 5.61 1.68 -0.04
C ILE A 26 5.53 3.15 0.40
N ALA A 27 5.76 3.43 1.69
CA ALA A 27 5.73 4.77 2.26
C ALA A 27 6.76 5.70 1.60
N LYS A 28 8.00 5.22 1.45
CA LYS A 28 9.06 5.94 0.73
C LYS A 28 8.68 6.21 -0.73
N ALA A 29 8.16 5.19 -1.43
CA ALA A 29 7.81 5.31 -2.85
C ALA A 29 6.68 6.31 -3.10
N VAL A 30 5.69 6.39 -2.20
CA VAL A 30 4.56 7.33 -2.34
C VAL A 30 4.84 8.72 -1.74
N GLY A 31 6.00 8.90 -1.09
CA GLY A 31 6.40 10.14 -0.45
C GLY A 31 5.62 10.48 0.81
N GLU A 32 5.17 9.47 1.57
CA GLU A 32 4.44 9.66 2.83
C GLU A 32 5.28 9.17 4.01
N GLN A 33 5.60 10.06 4.94
CA GLN A 33 6.44 9.72 6.10
C GLN A 33 5.63 9.07 7.24
N ARG A 34 4.31 9.30 7.27
CA ARG A 34 3.44 8.77 8.32
C ARG A 34 3.03 7.34 7.99
N LEU A 35 3.81 6.37 8.49
CA LEU A 35 3.53 4.94 8.31
C LEU A 35 2.11 4.54 8.74
N ASN A 36 1.56 5.18 9.78
CA ASN A 36 0.20 4.91 10.25
C ASN A 36 -0.86 5.25 9.19
N VAL A 37 -0.65 6.32 8.41
CA VAL A 37 -1.55 6.70 7.30
C VAL A 37 -1.47 5.65 6.19
N VAL A 38 -0.26 5.21 5.83
CA VAL A 38 -0.02 4.18 4.82
C VAL A 38 -0.65 2.85 5.23
N LYS A 39 -0.45 2.39 6.47
CA LYS A 39 -1.08 1.19 7.04
C LYS A 39 -2.61 1.27 7.01
N ALA A 40 -3.19 2.42 7.35
CA ALA A 40 -4.63 2.63 7.30
C ALA A 40 -5.17 2.54 5.87
N GLN A 41 -4.50 3.14 4.88
CA GLN A 41 -4.90 3.04 3.48
C GLN A 41 -4.73 1.63 2.90
N LEU A 42 -3.64 0.94 3.23
CA LEU A 42 -3.41 -0.46 2.84
C LEU A 42 -4.49 -1.39 3.39
N THR A 43 -4.91 -1.17 4.65
CA THR A 43 -6.02 -1.93 5.26
C THR A 43 -7.34 -1.70 4.51
N ARG A 44 -7.63 -0.46 4.08
CA ARG A 44 -8.82 -0.14 3.26
C ARG A 44 -8.76 -0.81 1.90
N LEU A 45 -7.62 -0.71 1.20
CA LEU A 45 -7.42 -1.37 -0.10
C LEU A 45 -7.55 -2.89 0.02
N ALA A 46 -7.10 -3.47 1.13
CA ALA A 46 -7.25 -4.90 1.39
C ALA A 46 -8.71 -5.31 1.61
N LYS A 47 -9.47 -4.50 2.38
CA LYS A 47 -10.93 -4.68 2.51
C LYS A 47 -11.67 -4.56 1.19
N GLU A 48 -11.17 -3.74 0.27
CA GLU A 48 -11.71 -3.57 -1.08
C GLU A 48 -11.23 -4.66 -2.07
N GLY A 49 -10.41 -5.62 -1.63
CA GLY A 49 -9.89 -6.71 -2.47
C GLY A 49 -8.87 -6.27 -3.52
N ARG A 50 -8.34 -5.03 -3.43
CA ARG A 50 -7.36 -4.50 -4.40
C ARG A 50 -5.92 -4.89 -4.08
N VAL A 51 -5.64 -5.16 -2.81
CA VAL A 51 -4.32 -5.61 -2.34
C VAL A 51 -4.49 -6.72 -1.33
N GLN A 52 -3.49 -7.56 -1.15
CA GLN A 52 -3.47 -8.63 -0.16
C GLN A 52 -2.34 -8.40 0.83
N LYS A 53 -2.64 -8.54 2.14
CA LYS A 53 -1.61 -8.62 3.18
C LYS A 53 -1.01 -10.03 3.14
N VAL A 54 0.29 -10.12 2.90
CA VAL A 54 0.97 -11.40 2.69
C VAL A 54 1.65 -11.87 3.97
N ALA A 55 2.28 -10.94 4.69
CA ALA A 55 2.87 -11.17 5.99
C ALA A 55 2.69 -9.90 6.85
N GLU A 56 3.17 -9.94 8.09
CA GLU A 56 3.18 -8.75 8.94
C GLU A 56 3.96 -7.62 8.26
N GLY A 57 3.29 -6.48 8.03
CA GLY A 57 3.89 -5.33 7.34
C GLY A 57 4.17 -5.51 5.84
N LYS A 58 3.72 -6.58 5.18
CA LYS A 58 3.93 -6.80 3.74
C LYS A 58 2.64 -6.91 2.94
N TYR A 59 2.59 -6.23 1.80
CA TYR A 59 1.42 -6.17 0.92
C TYR A 59 1.81 -6.41 -0.55
N LYS A 60 0.88 -6.98 -1.32
CA LYS A 60 0.98 -7.12 -2.77
C LYS A 60 -0.33 -6.69 -3.44
N ALA A 61 -0.27 -6.21 -4.68
CA ALA A 61 -1.48 -6.03 -5.49
C ALA A 61 -2.12 -7.38 -5.80
N VAL A 62 -3.46 -7.41 -5.83
CA VAL A 62 -4.26 -8.57 -6.30
C VAL A 62 -4.28 -8.57 -7.82
#